data_AF-A0A7V9KFX0-F1
#
_entry.id   AF-A0A7V9KFX0-F1
#
_cell.length_a   1.000
_cell.length_b   1.000
_cell.length_c   1.000
_cell.angle_alpha   90.00
_cell.angle_beta   90.00
_cell.angle_gamma   90.00
#
_symmetry.space_group_name_H-M   'P 1'
#
loop_
_entity.id
_entity.type
_entity.pdbx_description
1 polymer ?
#
loop_
_entity_poly.entity_id
_entity_poly.type
_entity_poly.pdbx_seq_one_letter_code
_entity_poly.pdbx_strand_id
1 'polypeptide(L)'
;MPDAVTHWNDVLLDVIRQIGGPPGPIARGGAMMHGAVYDAVNSIVPTHEPYLVTVAASSSASLDSAIAHAAHDTLAAAFPGTTVDLAGELSSALTGIGASASAAEIAAGKAVGRAAALAMVQKRTGDGSDVNLPY
;
A
#
# COMPACT_ATOMS: atom_id res chain seq x y z
N MET A 1 7.40 14.13 10.67
CA MET A 1 6.34 13.77 9.70
C MET A 1 5.24 13.06 10.45
N PRO A 2 3.98 13.10 9.97
CA PRO A 2 2.94 12.20 10.48
C PRO A 2 3.37 10.73 10.30
N ASP A 3 2.77 9.84 11.08
CA ASP A 3 2.93 8.39 10.93
C ASP A 3 2.66 7.94 9.48
N ALA A 4 3.47 7.01 8.96
CA ALA A 4 3.41 6.60 7.55
C ALA A 4 2.04 6.02 7.16
N VAL A 5 1.41 5.24 8.04
CA VAL A 5 0.08 4.67 7.77
C VAL A 5 -0.97 5.77 7.69
N THR A 6 -0.89 6.76 8.57
CA THR A 6 -1.78 7.92 8.58
C THR A 6 -1.64 8.75 7.31
N HIS A 7 -0.41 9.01 6.87
CA HIS A 7 -0.15 9.71 5.61
C HIS A 7 -0.78 9.01 4.40
N TRP A 8 -0.59 7.69 4.26
CA TRP A 8 -1.18 6.94 3.14
C TRP A 8 -2.70 6.77 3.24
N ASN A 9 -3.26 6.80 4.46
CA ASN A 9 -4.70 6.92 4.63
C ASN A 9 -5.22 8.27 4.10
N ASP A 10 -4.53 9.38 4.36
CA ASP A 10 -4.93 10.68 3.82
C ASP A 10 -4.86 10.70 2.29
N VAL A 11 -3.80 10.12 1.70
CA VAL A 11 -3.68 9.93 0.23
C VAL A 11 -4.84 9.09 -0.32
N LEU A 12 -5.21 7.98 0.34
CA LEU A 12 -6.39 7.18 -0.03
C LEU A 12 -7.66 8.03 0.01
N LEU A 13 -7.86 8.83 1.06
CA LEU A 13 -9.03 9.70 1.17
C LEU A 13 -9.08 10.74 0.05
N ASP A 14 -7.94 11.26 -0.39
CA ASP A 14 -7.86 12.17 -1.53
C ASP A 14 -8.18 11.48 -2.86
N VAL A 15 -7.68 10.25 -3.06
CA VAL A 15 -8.08 9.40 -4.20
C VAL A 15 -9.59 9.19 -4.21
N ILE A 16 -10.19 8.88 -3.06
CA ILE A 16 -11.64 8.67 -2.92
C ILE A 16 -12.43 9.94 -3.26
N ARG A 17 -12.01 11.10 -2.73
CA ARG A 17 -12.65 12.39 -3.02
C ARG A 17 -12.56 12.74 -4.51
N GLN A 18 -11.43 12.41 -5.14
CA GLN A 18 -11.18 12.71 -6.55
C GLN A 18 -11.95 11.79 -7.49
N ILE A 19 -12.01 10.49 -7.21
CA ILE A 19 -12.66 9.52 -8.11
C ILE A 19 -14.18 9.40 -7.88
N GLY A 20 -14.64 9.59 -6.63
CA GLY A 20 -16.02 9.36 -6.23
C GLY A 20 -16.48 7.92 -6.48
N GLY A 21 -17.78 7.73 -6.69
CA GLY A 21 -18.36 6.43 -7.06
C GLY A 21 -19.09 5.70 -5.92
N PRO A 22 -19.57 4.47 -6.18
CA PRO A 22 -20.35 3.71 -5.23
C PRO A 22 -19.51 3.22 -4.03
N PRO A 23 -20.13 3.03 -2.84
CA PRO A 23 -19.41 2.71 -1.62
C PRO A 23 -18.65 1.36 -1.67
N GLY A 24 -19.13 0.40 -2.46
CA GLY A 24 -18.52 -0.94 -2.56
C GLY A 24 -17.09 -0.91 -3.13
N PRO A 25 -16.87 -0.44 -4.37
CA PRO A 25 -15.53 -0.34 -4.96
C PRO A 25 -14.56 0.52 -4.15
N ILE A 26 -15.04 1.63 -3.57
CA ILE A 26 -14.22 2.50 -2.71
C ILE A 26 -13.74 1.76 -1.46
N ALA A 27 -14.66 1.10 -0.75
CA ALA A 27 -14.32 0.32 0.44
C ALA A 27 -13.35 -0.82 0.12
N ARG A 28 -13.52 -1.47 -1.03
CA ARG A 28 -12.61 -2.52 -1.50
C ARG A 28 -11.21 -1.98 -1.74
N GLY A 29 -11.04 -0.86 -2.44
CA GLY A 29 -9.74 -0.27 -2.70
C GLY A 29 -9.01 0.14 -1.40
N GLY A 30 -9.74 0.70 -0.43
CA GLY A 30 -9.18 1.00 0.89
C GLY A 30 -8.74 -0.24 1.66
N ALA A 31 -9.57 -1.29 1.65
CA ALA A 31 -9.24 -2.57 2.29
C ALA A 31 -8.02 -3.24 1.64
N MET A 32 -7.87 -3.15 0.32
CA MET A 32 -6.70 -3.63 -0.39
C MET A 32 -5.43 -2.92 0.09
N MET A 33 -5.43 -1.58 0.12
CA MET A 33 -4.27 -0.81 0.56
C MET A 33 -3.86 -1.18 1.99
N HIS A 34 -4.81 -1.18 2.93
CA HIS A 34 -4.50 -1.48 4.33
C HIS A 34 -4.07 -2.93 4.55
N GLY A 35 -4.62 -3.89 3.80
CA GLY A 35 -4.18 -5.29 3.88
C GLY A 35 -2.75 -5.48 3.34
N ALA A 36 -2.37 -4.79 2.26
CA ALA A 36 -1.01 -4.81 1.75
C ALA A 36 -0.02 -4.15 2.72
N VAL A 37 -0.40 -3.02 3.31
CA VAL A 37 0.38 -2.34 4.36
C VAL A 37 0.56 -3.25 5.58
N TYR A 38 -0.49 -3.93 6.01
CA TYR A 38 -0.44 -4.88 7.13
C TYR A 38 0.56 -6.01 6.89
N ASP A 39 0.51 -6.67 5.73
CA ASP A 39 1.44 -7.75 5.39
C ASP A 39 2.89 -7.24 5.27
N ALA A 40 3.09 -6.03 4.73
CA ALA A 40 4.41 -5.42 4.65
C ALA A 40 5.01 -5.15 6.04
N VAL A 41 4.22 -4.58 6.96
CA VAL A 41 4.65 -4.31 8.33
C VAL A 41 4.91 -5.62 9.07
N ASN A 42 3.99 -6.58 9.00
CA ASN A 42 4.12 -7.85 9.71
C ASN A 42 5.24 -8.75 9.14
N SER A 43 5.66 -8.53 7.89
CA SER A 43 6.85 -9.18 7.33
C SER A 43 8.16 -8.68 7.95
N ILE A 44 8.22 -7.42 8.41
CA ILE A 44 9.41 -6.81 9.03
C ILE A 44 9.36 -6.93 10.55
N VAL A 45 8.19 -6.73 11.15
CA VAL A 45 7.93 -6.82 12.58
C VAL A 45 6.86 -7.90 12.82
N PRO A 46 7.25 -9.18 12.85
CA PRO A 46 6.34 -10.32 12.86
C PRO A 46 5.70 -10.49 14.24
N THR A 47 4.64 -9.72 14.48
CA THR A 47 3.90 -9.70 15.76
C THR A 47 2.56 -10.41 15.66
N HIS A 48 2.05 -10.63 14.45
CA HIS A 48 0.73 -11.19 14.19
C HIS A 48 0.78 -12.22 13.05
N GLU A 49 -0.36 -12.84 12.76
CA GLU A 49 -0.52 -13.70 11.57
C GLU A 49 -0.69 -12.82 10.32
N PRO A 50 0.09 -13.05 9.24
CA PRO A 50 -0.10 -12.32 7.98
C PRO A 50 -1.48 -12.58 7.37
N TYR A 51 -1.99 -11.61 6.63
CA TYR A 51 -3.26 -11.73 5.91
C TYR A 51 -3.13 -12.59 4.64
N LEU A 52 -2.16 -12.30 3.77
CA LEU A 52 -1.93 -13.05 2.53
C LEU A 52 -0.50 -13.56 2.39
N VAL A 53 0.50 -12.79 2.82
CA VAL A 53 1.90 -13.12 2.56
C VAL A 53 2.83 -12.70 3.69
N THR A 54 3.85 -13.54 3.95
CA THR A 54 5.07 -13.14 4.66
C THR A 54 6.20 -13.01 3.65
N VAL A 55 6.80 -11.84 3.56
CA VAL A 55 7.97 -11.60 2.71
C VAL A 55 9.22 -11.75 3.57
N ALA A 56 10.20 -12.51 3.10
CA ALA A 56 11.49 -12.59 3.78
C ALA A 56 12.14 -11.19 3.80
N ALA A 57 12.39 -10.66 5.00
CA ALA A 57 12.91 -9.32 5.21
C ALA A 57 14.02 -9.33 6.25
N SER A 58 14.99 -8.41 6.10
CA SER A 58 15.88 -8.06 7.21
C SER A 58 15.07 -7.32 8.27
N SER A 59 15.34 -7.55 9.55
CA SER A 59 14.77 -6.74 10.64
C SER A 59 15.21 -5.27 10.59
N SER A 60 16.25 -4.95 9.82
CA SER A 60 16.68 -3.57 9.54
C SER A 60 15.95 -2.92 8.36
N ALA A 61 15.07 -3.64 7.64
CA ALA A 61 14.31 -3.05 6.54
C ALA A 61 13.48 -1.85 7.04
N SER A 62 13.48 -0.76 6.27
CA SER A 62 12.72 0.45 6.63
C SER A 62 11.22 0.16 6.57
N LEU A 63 10.56 0.21 7.73
CA LEU A 63 9.10 0.09 7.84
C LEU A 63 8.37 1.14 7.00
N ASP A 64 8.78 2.41 7.11
CA ASP A 64 8.15 3.50 6.38
C ASP A 64 8.29 3.32 4.86
N SER A 65 9.43 2.81 4.39
CA SER A 65 9.61 2.51 2.96
C SER A 65 8.73 1.34 2.50
N ALA A 66 8.58 0.32 3.33
CA ALA A 66 7.70 -0.81 3.06
C ALA A 66 6.22 -0.40 3.01
N ILE A 67 5.78 0.41 3.98
CA ILE A 67 4.42 0.99 4.01
C ILE A 67 4.20 1.82 2.75
N ALA A 68 5.15 2.70 2.39
CA ALA A 68 5.00 3.60 1.26
C ALA A 68 4.89 2.87 -0.07
N HIS A 69 5.74 1.87 -0.31
CA HIS A 69 5.65 1.07 -1.53
C HIS A 69 4.43 0.16 -1.56
N ALA A 70 4.01 -0.41 -0.42
CA ALA A 70 2.80 -1.22 -0.34
C ALA A 70 1.55 -0.40 -0.67
N ALA A 71 1.43 0.80 -0.09
CA ALA A 71 0.30 1.69 -0.30
C ALA A 71 0.28 2.24 -1.74
N HIS A 72 1.40 2.80 -2.22
CA HIS A 72 1.52 3.34 -3.57
C HIS A 72 1.12 2.32 -4.64
N ASP A 73 1.76 1.14 -4.66
CA ASP A 73 1.56 0.15 -5.73
C ASP A 73 0.13 -0.42 -5.66
N THR A 74 -0.46 -0.55 -4.46
CA THR A 74 -1.85 -1.01 -4.30
C THR A 74 -2.87 0.03 -4.73
N LEU A 75 -2.67 1.31 -4.38
CA LEU A 75 -3.56 2.41 -4.80
C LEU A 75 -3.53 2.60 -6.32
N ALA A 76 -2.34 2.55 -6.93
CA ALA A 76 -2.19 2.64 -8.38
C ALA A 76 -2.93 1.50 -9.11
N ALA A 77 -2.94 0.29 -8.54
CA ALA A 77 -3.66 -0.84 -9.10
C ALA A 77 -5.17 -0.80 -8.82
N ALA A 78 -5.59 -0.38 -7.63
CA ALA A 78 -6.99 -0.32 -7.23
C ALA A 78 -7.75 0.84 -7.90
N PHE A 79 -7.06 1.93 -8.24
CA PHE A 79 -7.64 3.14 -8.80
C PHE A 79 -6.88 3.62 -10.04
N PRO A 80 -6.87 2.86 -11.15
CA PRO A 80 -6.06 3.18 -12.32
C PRO A 80 -6.43 4.51 -13.01
N GLY A 81 -7.60 5.08 -12.71
CA GLY A 81 -8.06 6.37 -13.21
C GLY A 81 -7.84 7.56 -12.25
N THR A 82 -7.13 7.36 -11.14
CA THR A 82 -6.84 8.48 -10.22
C THR A 82 -5.93 9.52 -10.87
N THR A 83 -6.15 10.79 -10.55
CA THR A 83 -5.27 11.91 -10.93
C THR A 83 -4.48 12.45 -9.74
N VAL A 84 -4.59 11.82 -8.56
CA VAL A 84 -3.72 12.10 -7.42
C VAL A 84 -2.29 11.70 -7.81
N ASP A 85 -1.32 12.57 -7.53
CA ASP A 85 0.09 12.32 -7.85
C ASP A 85 0.73 11.33 -6.87
N LEU A 86 0.35 10.06 -6.98
CA LEU A 86 0.86 8.99 -6.13
C LEU A 86 2.40 8.88 -6.19
N ALA A 87 2.99 9.13 -7.36
CA ALA A 87 4.44 9.11 -7.52
C ALA A 87 5.12 10.26 -6.77
N GLY A 88 4.52 11.46 -6.80
CA GLY A 88 4.93 12.60 -5.99
C GLY A 88 4.85 12.33 -4.49
N GLU A 89 3.74 11.75 -4.02
CA GLU A 89 3.56 11.36 -2.61
C GLU A 89 4.61 10.33 -2.17
N LEU A 90 4.86 9.31 -3.00
CA LEU A 90 5.92 8.33 -2.74
C LEU A 90 7.30 8.98 -2.67
N SER A 91 7.61 9.91 -3.58
CA SER A 91 8.89 10.63 -3.58
C SER A 91 9.07 11.49 -2.32
N SER A 92 8.00 12.16 -1.89
CA SER A 92 7.97 12.95 -0.65
C SER A 92 8.21 12.08 0.58
N ALA A 93 7.50 10.94 0.68
CA ALA A 93 7.68 9.97 1.76
C ALA A 93 9.11 9.44 1.83
N LEU A 94 9.69 9.03 0.69
CA LEU A 94 11.07 8.52 0.64
C LEU A 94 12.12 9.57 1.00
N THR A 95 11.89 10.85 0.64
CA THR A 95 12.76 11.95 1.04
C THR A 95 12.76 12.15 2.56
N GLY A 96 11.59 12.02 3.20
CA GLY A 96 11.47 12.06 4.66
C GLY A 96 12.23 10.94 5.38
N ILE A 97 12.24 9.74 4.80
CA ILE A 97 12.91 8.54 5.35
C ILE A 97 14.43 8.59 5.19
N GLY A 98 14.94 9.20 4.12
CA GLY A 98 16.38 9.25 3.82
C GLY A 98 17.23 9.89 4.93
N ALA A 99 16.62 10.63 5.85
CA ALA A 99 17.29 11.19 7.03
C ALA A 99 17.47 10.19 8.19
N SER A 100 16.70 9.10 8.23
CA SER A 100 16.64 8.15 9.35
C SER A 100 17.00 6.71 9.00
N ALA A 101 17.13 6.37 7.71
CA ALA A 101 17.51 5.03 7.26
C ALA A 101 18.53 5.09 6.11
N SER A 102 19.39 4.08 6.03
CA SER A 102 20.34 3.92 4.94
C SER A 102 19.65 3.52 3.62
N ALA A 103 20.32 3.76 2.50
CA ALA A 103 19.82 3.37 1.19
C ALA A 103 19.53 1.86 1.08
N ALA A 104 20.30 1.02 1.79
CA ALA A 104 20.08 -0.42 1.81
C ALA A 104 18.81 -0.80 2.58
N GLU A 105 18.54 -0.15 3.72
CA GLU A 105 17.34 -0.38 4.53
C GLU A 105 16.08 0.10 3.79
N ILE A 106 16.17 1.24 3.09
CA ILE A 106 15.11 1.74 2.21
C ILE A 106 14.87 0.75 1.05
N ALA A 107 15.93 0.26 0.40
CA ALA A 107 15.78 -0.71 -0.69
C ALA A 107 15.16 -2.03 -0.21
N ALA A 108 15.51 -2.49 0.99
CA ALA A 108 14.90 -3.67 1.60
C ALA A 108 13.42 -3.44 1.92
N GLY A 109 13.06 -2.30 2.52
CA GLY A 109 11.67 -1.93 2.79
C GLY A 109 10.85 -1.87 1.50
N LYS A 110 11.37 -1.21 0.45
CA LYS A 110 10.78 -1.21 -0.89
C LYS A 110 10.49 -2.62 -1.40
N ALA A 111 11.45 -3.54 -1.33
CA ALA A 111 11.25 -4.90 -1.83
C ALA A 111 10.08 -5.60 -1.11
N VAL A 112 9.99 -5.46 0.21
CA VAL A 112 8.90 -5.99 1.02
C VAL A 112 7.55 -5.38 0.63
N GLY A 113 7.48 -4.05 0.59
CA GLY A 113 6.23 -3.33 0.28
C GLY A 113 5.67 -3.70 -1.08
N ARG A 114 6.52 -3.77 -2.12
CA ARG A 114 6.09 -4.17 -3.47
C ARG A 114 5.61 -5.60 -3.54
N ALA A 115 6.26 -6.52 -2.83
CA ALA A 115 5.83 -7.92 -2.78
C ALA A 115 4.46 -8.07 -2.10
N ALA A 116 4.22 -7.33 -1.00
CA ALA A 116 2.93 -7.32 -0.31
C ALA A 116 1.81 -6.72 -1.20
N ALA A 117 2.07 -5.58 -1.86
CA ALA A 117 1.13 -4.99 -2.82
C ALA A 117 0.80 -5.96 -3.97
N LEU A 118 1.81 -6.60 -4.55
CA LEU A 118 1.63 -7.58 -5.62
C LEU A 118 0.74 -8.74 -5.17
N ALA A 119 0.99 -9.31 -3.99
CA ALA A 119 0.18 -10.40 -3.45
C ALA A 119 -1.29 -9.98 -3.25
N MET A 120 -1.54 -8.77 -2.74
CA MET A 120 -2.87 -8.23 -2.61
C MET A 120 -3.57 -8.08 -3.98
N VAL A 121 -2.92 -7.43 -4.93
CA VAL A 121 -3.48 -7.19 -6.28
C VAL A 121 -3.77 -8.51 -6.98
N GLN A 122 -2.85 -9.48 -6.93
CA GLN A 122 -3.07 -10.81 -7.50
C GLN A 122 -4.26 -11.53 -6.87
N LYS A 123 -4.37 -11.50 -5.53
CA LYS A 123 -5.49 -12.14 -4.82
C LYS A 123 -6.84 -11.53 -5.21
N ARG A 124 -6.85 -10.25 -5.59
CA ARG A 124 -8.03 -9.49 -5.98
C ARG A 124 -8.30 -9.48 -7.48
N THR A 125 -7.41 -10.01 -8.30
CA THR A 125 -7.61 -10.10 -9.75
C THR A 125 -8.67 -11.15 -10.03
N GLY A 126 -9.75 -10.77 -10.71
CA GLY A 126 -10.85 -11.68 -11.07
C GLY A 126 -11.67 -12.17 -9.87
N ASP A 127 -11.72 -11.41 -8.77
CA ASP A 127 -12.50 -11.77 -7.57
C ASP A 127 -14.01 -11.52 -7.69
N GLY A 128 -14.49 -11.15 -8.88
CA GLY A 128 -15.89 -10.91 -9.19
C GLY A 128 -16.43 -9.57 -8.68
N SER A 129 -15.58 -8.71 -8.10
CA SER A 129 -16.00 -7.40 -7.57
C SER A 129 -16.42 -6.39 -8.64
N ASP A 130 -16.04 -6.64 -9.89
CA ASP A 130 -16.38 -5.86 -11.08
C ASP A 130 -17.59 -6.42 -11.84
N VAL A 131 -18.16 -7.54 -11.39
CA VAL A 131 -19.32 -8.16 -12.03
C VAL A 131 -20.57 -7.33 -11.74
N ASN A 132 -21.12 -6.72 -12.79
CA ASN A 132 -22.43 -6.08 -12.73
C ASN A 132 -23.52 -7.12 -13.00
N LEU A 133 -24.27 -7.49 -11.96
CA LEU A 133 -25.39 -8.41 -12.08
C LEU A 133 -26.68 -7.64 -12.38
N PRO A 134 -27.45 -8.00 -13.42
CA PRO A 134 -28.78 -7.44 -13.62
C PRO A 134 -29.70 -7.86 -12.46
N TYR A 135 -30.45 -6.89 -11.94
CA TYR A 135 -31.55 -7.12 -11.00
C TYR A 135 -32.84 -7.45 -11.75
#